data_AF-A0AA91FTF4-F1
#
_entry.id   AF-A0AA91FTF4-F1
#
_cell.length_a   1.000
_cell.length_b   1.000
_cell.length_c   1.000
_cell.angle_alpha   90.00
_cell.angle_beta   90.00
_cell.angle_gamma   90.00
#
_symmetry.space_group_name_H-M   'P 1'
#
loop_
_entity.id
_entity.type
_entity.pdbx_description
1 polymer ?
#
loop_
_entity_poly.entity_id
_entity_poly.type
_entity_poly.pdbx_seq_one_letter_code
_entity_poly.pdbx_strand_id
1 'polypeptide(L)'
;MLVIDYEKLRQTIKPHNNLNFVSQTACDLARKLITEYGIANDEKLSEWLNEQKYKSHKALMVWVQQQLPLIDSDETDFERYRQIRRLFYANFSEFIEEVH
;
A
#
# COMPACT_ATOMS: atom_id res chain seq x y z
N MET A 1 10.97 -21.06 9.35
CA MET A 1 10.51 -20.05 8.38
C MET A 1 9.11 -19.64 8.82
N LEU A 2 8.97 -18.48 9.46
CA LEU A 2 7.66 -17.96 9.87
C LEU A 2 6.97 -17.40 8.63
N VAL A 3 6.08 -18.19 8.04
CA VAL A 3 5.20 -17.73 6.97
C VAL A 3 4.12 -16.89 7.63
N ILE A 4 4.26 -15.57 7.52
CA ILE A 4 3.25 -14.64 8.00
C ILE A 4 2.01 -14.82 7.13
N ASP A 5 0.89 -15.19 7.76
CA ASP A 5 -0.41 -15.37 7.13
C ASP A 5 -1.08 -14.00 6.94
N TYR A 6 -0.86 -13.40 5.77
CA TYR A 6 -1.35 -12.08 5.42
C TYR A 6 -2.88 -11.98 5.37
N GLU A 7 -3.58 -13.08 5.11
CA GLU A 7 -5.05 -13.13 5.12
C GLU A 7 -5.62 -12.94 6.53
N LYS A 8 -5.02 -13.61 7.52
CA LYS A 8 -5.41 -13.42 8.94
C LYS A 8 -5.15 -12.02 9.44
N LEU A 9 -4.05 -11.42 9.00
CA LEU A 9 -3.66 -10.08 9.38
C LEU A 9 -4.60 -8.99 8.84
N ARG A 10 -5.11 -9.17 7.61
CA ARG A 10 -6.14 -8.28 7.03
C ARG A 10 -7.43 -8.26 7.82
N GLN A 11 -7.85 -9.41 8.35
CA GLN A 11 -9.10 -9.51 9.13
C GLN A 11 -9.02 -8.82 10.50
N THR A 12 -7.81 -8.63 11.04
CA THR A 12 -7.60 -7.99 12.35
C THR A 12 -7.54 -6.46 12.32
N ILE A 13 -7.34 -5.83 11.16
CA ILE A 13 -7.27 -4.37 11.07
C ILE A 13 -8.69 -3.80 10.96
N LYS A 14 -9.26 -3.40 12.09
CA LYS A 14 -10.40 -2.47 12.07
C LYS A 14 -9.92 -1.09 11.58
N PRO A 15 -10.70 -0.39 10.74
CA PRO A 15 -10.32 0.93 10.26
C PRO A 15 -10.34 1.90 11.45
N HIS A 16 -9.18 2.24 11.99
CA HIS A 16 -9.09 3.35 12.93
C HIS A 16 -9.36 4.65 12.16
N ASN A 17 -10.44 5.33 12.53
CA ASN A 17 -11.04 6.54 11.93
C ASN A 17 -10.15 7.81 11.94
N ASN A 18 -8.86 7.72 11.58
CA ASN A 18 -7.98 8.89 11.40
C ASN A 18 -7.31 8.91 10.01
N LEU A 19 -8.12 8.63 8.98
CA LEU A 19 -7.80 8.73 7.54
C LEU A 19 -7.28 10.11 7.07
N ASN A 20 -7.22 11.12 7.94
CA ASN A 20 -6.71 12.45 7.59
C ASN A 20 -5.21 12.61 7.80
N PHE A 21 -4.53 11.70 8.51
CA PHE A 21 -3.09 11.79 8.76
C PHE A 21 -2.36 10.54 8.21
N VAL A 22 -1.68 10.71 7.08
CA VAL A 22 -0.76 9.70 6.53
C VAL A 22 0.63 9.96 7.12
N SER A 23 1.26 8.93 7.67
CA SER A 23 2.62 9.05 8.21
C SER A 23 3.65 9.33 7.11
N GLN A 24 4.77 9.96 7.48
CA GLN A 24 5.88 10.20 6.56
C GLN A 24 6.41 8.90 5.95
N THR A 25 6.48 7.83 6.75
CA THR A 25 6.89 6.49 6.29
C THR A 25 5.95 5.95 5.21
N ALA A 26 4.64 6.07 5.38
CA ALA A 26 3.67 5.64 4.37
C ALA A 26 3.80 6.46 3.08
N CYS A 27 4.00 7.79 3.21
CA CYS A 27 4.26 8.67 2.07
C CYS A 27 5.51 8.24 1.28
N ASP A 28 6.61 7.94 1.97
CA ASP A 28 7.88 7.60 1.32
C ASP A 28 7.82 6.23 0.64
N LEU A 29 7.20 5.24 1.27
CA LEU A 29 7.00 3.91 0.68
C LEU A 29 6.04 3.96 -0.51
N ALA A 30 4.95 4.73 -0.43
CA ALA A 30 4.02 4.91 -1.55
C ALA A 30 4.69 5.61 -2.74
N ARG A 31 5.52 6.63 -2.50
CA ARG A 31 6.27 7.31 -3.58
C ARG A 31 7.21 6.38 -4.32
N LYS A 32 7.86 5.45 -3.61
CA LYS A 32 8.70 4.42 -4.24
C LYS A 32 7.87 3.53 -5.17
N LEU A 33 6.69 3.06 -4.72
CA LEU A 33 5.77 2.29 -5.56
C LEU A 33 5.29 3.08 -6.80
N ILE A 34 4.90 4.33 -6.61
CA ILE A 34 4.46 5.21 -7.71
C ILE A 34 5.53 5.33 -8.78
N THR A 35 6.78 5.53 -8.33
CA THR A 35 7.92 5.67 -9.23
C THR A 35 8.25 4.35 -9.93
N GLU A 36 8.23 3.24 -9.20
CA GLU A 36 8.58 1.92 -9.76
C GLU A 36 7.56 1.45 -10.80
N TYR A 37 6.26 1.59 -10.53
CA TYR A 37 5.19 1.10 -11.40
C TYR A 37 4.59 2.18 -12.31
N GLY A 38 5.20 3.37 -12.39
CA GLY A 38 4.73 4.46 -13.25
C GLY A 38 3.28 4.89 -12.99
N ILE A 39 2.82 4.84 -11.73
CA ILE A 39 1.41 5.04 -11.38
C ILE A 39 1.01 6.49 -11.67
N ALA A 40 0.06 6.70 -12.59
CA ALA A 40 -0.50 8.00 -12.89
C ALA A 40 -1.32 8.55 -11.70
N ASN A 41 -1.37 9.87 -11.54
CA ASN A 41 -2.20 10.52 -10.52
C ASN A 41 -3.63 10.77 -11.02
N ASP A 42 -4.28 9.70 -11.46
CA ASP A 42 -5.66 9.68 -11.97
C ASP A 42 -6.62 9.07 -10.94
N GLU A 43 -7.75 8.52 -11.39
CA GLU A 43 -8.76 7.90 -10.53
C GLU A 43 -8.74 6.36 -10.61
N LYS A 44 -7.95 5.76 -11.51
CA LYS A 44 -7.98 4.31 -11.78
C LYS A 44 -7.59 3.48 -10.56
N LEU A 45 -6.45 3.80 -9.94
CA LEU A 45 -5.99 3.05 -8.78
C LEU A 45 -6.87 3.33 -7.56
N SER A 46 -7.43 4.53 -7.43
CA SER A 46 -8.39 4.82 -6.34
C SER A 46 -9.69 4.06 -6.46
N GLU A 47 -10.19 3.82 -7.68
CA GLU A 47 -11.35 2.96 -7.92
C GLU A 47 -11.05 1.52 -7.50
N TRP A 48 -9.88 1.00 -7.89
CA TRP A 48 -9.40 -0.33 -7.48
C TRP A 48 -9.24 -0.47 -5.96
N LEU A 49 -8.75 0.58 -5.30
CA LEU A 49 -8.61 0.65 -3.85
C LEU A 49 -9.93 0.89 -3.11
N ASN A 50 -11.04 1.09 -3.83
CA ASN A 50 -12.33 1.52 -3.29
C ASN A 50 -12.22 2.81 -2.45
N GLU A 51 -11.27 3.69 -2.81
CA GLU A 51 -10.98 4.97 -2.16
C GLU A 51 -11.22 6.15 -3.12
N GLN A 52 -12.43 6.22 -3.70
CA GLN A 52 -12.85 7.26 -4.65
C GLN A 52 -12.79 8.70 -4.10
N LYS A 53 -12.57 8.85 -2.78
CA LYS A 53 -12.37 10.16 -2.15
C LYS A 53 -11.05 10.83 -2.56
N TYR A 54 -10.08 10.05 -3.04
CA TYR A 54 -8.72 10.50 -3.33
C TYR A 54 -8.29 10.06 -4.72
N LYS A 55 -7.35 10.81 -5.34
CA LYS A 55 -6.66 10.34 -6.54
C LYS A 55 -5.69 9.20 -6.22
N SER A 56 -5.33 8.43 -7.24
CA SER A 56 -4.44 7.26 -7.22
C SER A 56 -3.23 7.42 -6.27
N HIS A 57 -2.51 8.55 -6.31
CA HIS A 57 -1.34 8.74 -5.43
C HIS A 57 -1.71 8.81 -3.95
N LYS A 58 -2.75 9.57 -3.60
CA LYS A 58 -3.17 9.75 -2.20
C LYS A 58 -3.93 8.53 -1.69
N ALA A 59 -4.72 7.87 -2.54
CA ALA A 59 -5.31 6.57 -2.23
C ALA A 59 -4.22 5.53 -1.92
N LEU A 60 -3.14 5.48 -2.71
CA LEU A 60 -2.03 4.58 -2.44
C LEU A 60 -1.31 4.90 -1.12
N MET A 61 -1.11 6.18 -0.81
CA MET A 61 -0.53 6.60 0.48
C MET A 61 -1.37 6.13 1.67
N VAL A 62 -2.69 6.23 1.56
CA VAL A 62 -3.63 5.73 2.58
C VAL A 62 -3.58 4.21 2.66
N TRP A 63 -3.56 3.53 1.51
CA TRP A 63 -3.45 2.07 1.47
C TRP A 63 -2.15 1.59 2.14
N VAL A 64 -1.00 2.19 1.82
CA VAL A 64 0.28 1.87 2.45
C VAL A 64 0.22 2.11 3.96
N GLN A 65 -0.41 3.21 4.41
CA GLN A 65 -0.61 3.49 5.83
C GLN A 65 -1.39 2.36 6.54
N GLN A 66 -2.39 1.79 5.88
CA GLN A 66 -3.15 0.63 6.40
C GLN A 66 -2.31 -0.65 6.42
N GLN A 67 -1.34 -0.79 5.53
CA GLN A 67 -0.44 -1.95 5.50
C GLN A 67 0.74 -1.84 6.47
N LEU A 68 1.07 -0.65 7.00
CA LEU A 68 2.21 -0.47 7.90
C LEU A 68 2.21 -1.40 9.14
N PRO A 69 1.06 -1.68 9.80
CA PRO A 69 1.03 -2.64 10.92
C PRO A 69 1.31 -4.09 10.51
N LEU A 70 1.32 -4.41 9.21
CA LEU A 70 1.54 -5.76 8.68
C LEU A 70 2.99 -6.04 8.30
N ILE A 71 3.81 -5.00 8.31
CA ILE A 71 5.24 -5.10 8.00
C ILE A 71 6.04 -4.95 9.28
N ASP A 72 7.21 -5.57 9.30
CA ASP A 72 8.10 -5.47 10.45
C ASP A 72 8.71 -4.06 10.54
N SER A 73 8.43 -3.36 11.63
CA SER A 73 8.92 -2.00 11.86
C SER A 73 10.37 -1.95 12.32
N ASP A 74 10.96 -3.04 12.79
CA ASP A 74 12.35 -3.06 13.26
C ASP A 74 13.35 -3.38 12.12
N GLU A 75 12.81 -3.66 10.93
CA GLU A 75 13.58 -3.94 9.72
C GLU A 75 14.12 -2.67 9.05
N THR A 76 15.12 -2.86 8.18
CA THR A 76 15.69 -1.78 7.35
C THR A 76 14.66 -1.19 6.39
N ASP A 77 14.85 0.07 5.98
CA ASP A 77 13.96 0.73 5.01
C ASP A 77 13.84 -0.02 3.68
N PHE A 78 14.88 -0.77 3.30
CA PHE A 78 14.86 -1.63 2.12
C PHE A 78 13.93 -2.83 2.32
N GLU A 79 14.02 -3.53 3.45
CA GLU A 79 13.17 -4.68 3.74
C GLU A 79 11.71 -4.26 3.95
N ARG A 80 11.45 -3.14 4.64
CA ARG A 80 10.10 -2.55 4.73
C ARG A 80 9.50 -2.28 3.35
N TYR A 81 10.29 -1.68 2.45
CA TYR A 81 9.85 -1.45 1.07
C TYR A 81 9.59 -2.77 0.33
N ARG A 82 10.46 -3.76 0.47
CA ARG A 82 10.31 -5.07 -0.16
C ARG A 82 9.02 -5.77 0.28
N GLN A 83 8.67 -5.68 1.57
CA GLN A 83 7.43 -6.25 2.11
C GLN A 83 6.20 -5.53 1.54
N ILE A 84 6.18 -4.19 1.56
CA ILE A 84 5.10 -3.40 0.97
C ILE A 84 4.94 -3.67 -0.53
N ARG A 85 6.06 -3.75 -1.27
CA ARG A 85 6.06 -4.07 -2.70
C ARG A 85 5.45 -5.43 -2.99
N ARG A 86 5.75 -6.44 -2.17
CA ARG A 86 5.13 -7.78 -2.28
C ARG A 86 3.63 -7.71 -2.01
N LEU A 87 3.21 -6.99 -0.96
CA LEU A 87 1.79 -6.80 -0.65
C LEU A 87 1.06 -6.06 -1.78
N PHE A 88 1.71 -5.08 -2.39
CA PHE A 88 1.14 -4.34 -3.50
C PHE A 88 0.96 -5.24 -4.72
N TYR A 89 2.01 -5.94 -5.14
CA TYR A 89 1.93 -6.87 -6.27
C TYR A 89 0.91 -7.99 -6.05
N ALA A 90 0.83 -8.56 -4.84
CA ALA A 90 -0.13 -9.62 -4.54
C ALA A 90 -1.60 -9.15 -4.57
N ASN A 91 -1.86 -7.86 -4.36
CA ASN A 91 -3.23 -7.30 -4.38
C ASN A 91 -3.62 -6.68 -5.72
N PHE A 92 -2.64 -6.23 -6.48
CA PHE A 92 -2.84 -5.37 -7.65
C PHE A 92 -2.07 -5.90 -8.86
N SER A 93 -1.75 -7.20 -8.92
CA SER A 93 -1.04 -7.79 -10.06
C SER A 93 -1.78 -7.52 -11.38
N GLU A 94 -3.11 -7.68 -11.37
CA GLU A 94 -3.97 -7.43 -12.53
C GLU A 94 -3.93 -5.95 -12.95
N PHE A 95 -4.01 -5.01 -12.00
CA PHE A 95 -3.85 -3.57 -12.30
C PHE A 95 -2.48 -3.25 -12.89
N ILE A 96 -1.41 -3.84 -12.35
CA ILE A 96 -0.05 -3.63 -12.84
C ILE A 96 0.09 -4.15 -14.28
N GLU A 97 -0.52 -5.29 -14.58
CA GLU A 97 -0.57 -5.87 -15.93
C GLU A 97 -1.43 -5.06 -16.91
N GLU A 98 -2.44 -4.32 -16.44
CA GLU A 98 -3.24 -3.42 -17.30
C GLU A 98 -2.54 -2.10 -17.63
N VAL A 99 -1.63 -1.65 -16.75
CA VAL A 99 -0.90 -0.38 -16.91
C VAL A 99 0.39 -0.55 -17.71
N HIS A 100 0.93 -1.76 -17.79
CA HIS A 100 2.17 -2.12 -18.51
C HIS A 100 1.93 -2.96 -19.76
#